data_AF-A0A4R4MFH2-F1
#
_entry.id   AF-A0A4R4MFH2-F1
#
_cell.length_a   1.000
_cell.length_b   1.000
_cell.length_c   1.000
_cell.angle_alpha   90.00
_cell.angle_beta   90.00
_cell.angle_gamma   90.00
#
_symmetry.space_group_name_H-M   'P 1'
#
loop_
_entity.id
_entity.type
_entity.pdbx_description
1 polymer ?
#
loop_
_entity_poly.entity_id
_entity_poly.type
_entity_poly.pdbx_seq_one_letter_code
_entity_poly.pdbx_strand_id
1 'polypeptide(L)'
;MNLPDPLTSRAVLIGTSKYTYLGSLPAVENNLTTLSGLLQRSDLWGLPAEHCTIVHNPTTVDAMMDPLWQAREEAKDTLIVYFAGHGLMHSVESDLYLTLVDSHKDRMYSAVAYDTVRNELRASRARRKIVILDCCYSGLALGLMGAEDSTERVANNARVAGTYLMTATAENKTALGGLDTYTAFTGELIHLISAGIPEQPEFLELDTIFQHARESLRDKGLPIPQKRESNFAAHLALVRNRAHKNQQRITTKEFYGVIEGIRPGTIFESRRALHDAGVHRPLQAGICGTAERGGAESIVVSGGYKDDEDYGDVIIYTGHGGRDPNTGVQVKDQSADDSGNAALIKSIMTGLPVRVVRGAGGDKKFSPPVGYSYDGIFTVADYWTKRSVDGPTVLQFRLEQIDDGSPKKTGALRLSRKLSPGRREEVAPGVYADRLLATELKQVYDHACQVCGTVLEVPGGLRIAATVHIRGREQPHLGPDSKDNMLCLCPNHRDLFKYGGITIEDDCSIIDRTDGETIGKLVLKHNVDRAHLRYHRQHHTLGPGGSAGS
;
A
#
# COMPACT_ATOMS: atom_id res chain seq x y z
N MET A 1 -7.27 -10.28 16.30
CA MET A 1 -7.20 -11.31 15.24
C MET A 1 -6.30 -12.42 15.76
N ASN A 2 -6.68 -13.69 15.64
CA ASN A 2 -5.94 -14.81 16.25
C ASN A 2 -5.46 -15.76 15.16
N LEU A 3 -4.28 -16.35 15.38
CA LEU A 3 -3.75 -17.43 14.55
C LEU A 3 -4.66 -18.67 14.61
N PRO A 4 -4.57 -19.57 13.62
CA PRO A 4 -5.26 -20.84 13.68
C PRO A 4 -4.75 -21.67 14.86
N ASP A 5 -5.64 -22.45 15.47
CA ASP A 5 -5.26 -23.28 16.61
C ASP A 5 -4.37 -24.44 16.12
N PRO A 6 -3.08 -24.47 16.49
CA PRO A 6 -2.15 -25.46 15.97
C PRO A 6 -2.45 -26.89 16.46
N LEU A 7 -3.14 -27.06 17.58
CA LEU A 7 -3.46 -28.39 18.13
C LEU A 7 -4.60 -29.07 17.38
N THR A 8 -5.49 -28.27 16.78
CA THR A 8 -6.67 -28.75 16.04
C THR A 8 -6.58 -28.50 14.54
N SER A 9 -5.41 -28.07 14.06
CA SER A 9 -5.11 -27.88 12.64
C SER A 9 -4.24 -29.00 12.08
N ARG A 10 -4.27 -29.18 10.77
CA ARG A 10 -3.42 -30.12 10.02
C ARG A 10 -2.88 -29.47 8.75
N ALA A 11 -1.68 -29.86 8.35
CA ALA A 11 -1.09 -29.50 7.08
C ALA A 11 -0.57 -30.74 6.35
N VAL A 12 -0.87 -30.85 5.06
CA VAL A 12 -0.34 -31.89 4.17
C VAL A 12 0.41 -31.21 3.04
N LEU A 13 1.72 -31.42 2.98
CA LEU A 13 2.60 -30.85 1.98
C LEU A 13 3.00 -31.96 1.01
N ILE A 14 2.43 -31.93 -0.19
CA ILE A 14 2.61 -32.94 -1.23
C ILE A 14 3.56 -32.37 -2.28
N GLY A 15 4.55 -33.14 -2.71
CA GLY A 15 5.34 -32.71 -3.84
C GLY A 15 6.15 -33.81 -4.50
N THR A 16 6.30 -33.68 -5.81
CA THR A 16 7.01 -34.63 -6.66
C THR A 16 8.21 -33.91 -7.27
N SER A 17 9.42 -34.21 -6.78
CA SER A 17 10.68 -33.64 -7.27
C SER A 17 11.35 -34.51 -8.33
N LYS A 18 11.03 -35.81 -8.37
CA LYS A 18 11.60 -36.79 -9.31
C LYS A 18 10.49 -37.40 -10.14
N TYR A 19 10.76 -37.55 -11.43
CA TYR A 19 9.80 -38.09 -12.39
C TYR A 19 10.47 -39.11 -13.30
N THR A 20 9.73 -40.17 -13.65
CA THR A 20 10.15 -41.19 -14.61
C THR A 20 9.98 -40.69 -16.05
N TYR A 21 8.87 -39.99 -16.33
CA TYR A 21 8.48 -39.59 -17.70
C TYR A 21 8.38 -38.07 -17.93
N LEU A 22 8.46 -37.26 -16.87
CA LEU A 22 8.45 -35.81 -16.93
C LEU A 22 9.80 -35.25 -16.48
N GLY A 23 10.04 -33.95 -16.70
CA GLY A 23 11.26 -33.30 -16.22
C GLY A 23 11.33 -33.26 -14.69
N SER A 24 12.47 -33.60 -14.09
CA SER A 24 12.65 -33.50 -12.63
C SER A 24 12.60 -32.05 -12.13
N LEU A 25 12.07 -31.85 -10.93
CA LEU A 25 11.92 -30.55 -10.26
C LEU A 25 12.58 -30.59 -8.87
N PRO A 26 13.93 -30.61 -8.79
CA PRO A 26 14.65 -30.82 -7.53
C PRO A 26 14.31 -29.79 -6.44
N ALA A 27 13.99 -28.56 -6.83
CA ALA A 27 13.58 -27.49 -5.92
C ALA A 27 12.34 -27.82 -5.07
N VAL A 28 11.46 -28.72 -5.54
CA VAL A 28 10.26 -29.14 -4.80
C VAL A 28 10.62 -29.80 -3.46
N GLU A 29 11.73 -30.53 -3.38
CA GLU A 29 12.17 -31.16 -2.13
C GLU A 29 12.52 -30.13 -1.06
N ASN A 30 13.21 -29.06 -1.47
CA ASN A 30 13.56 -27.95 -0.59
C ASN A 30 12.32 -27.15 -0.17
N ASN A 31 11.35 -26.98 -1.07
CA ASN A 31 10.07 -26.33 -0.76
C ASN A 31 9.37 -27.04 0.42
N LEU A 32 9.18 -28.36 0.30
CA LEU A 32 8.47 -29.16 1.30
C LEU A 32 9.14 -29.08 2.66
N THR A 33 10.46 -29.31 2.68
CA THR A 33 11.25 -29.30 3.92
C THR A 33 11.21 -27.94 4.61
N THR A 34 11.35 -26.86 3.85
CA THR A 34 11.42 -25.51 4.40
C THR A 34 10.06 -24.99 4.86
N LEU A 35 9.01 -25.20 4.06
CA LEU A 35 7.64 -24.83 4.44
C LEU A 35 7.22 -25.60 5.71
N SER A 36 7.47 -26.90 5.78
CA SER A 36 7.18 -27.70 6.98
C SER A 36 7.87 -27.13 8.21
N GLY A 37 9.17 -26.82 8.10
CA GLY A 37 9.92 -26.19 9.19
C GLY A 37 9.33 -24.85 9.63
N LEU A 38 8.92 -23.99 8.69
CA LEU A 38 8.31 -22.69 8.99
C LEU A 38 6.95 -22.81 9.70
N LEU A 39 6.09 -23.73 9.27
CA LEU A 39 4.77 -23.94 9.92
C LEU A 39 4.92 -24.44 11.36
N GLN A 40 5.95 -25.22 11.65
CA GLN A 40 6.19 -25.80 12.98
C GLN A 40 6.83 -24.83 13.98
N ARG A 41 7.43 -23.73 13.52
CA ARG A 41 8.11 -22.77 14.39
C ARG A 41 7.15 -22.08 15.34
N SER A 42 7.47 -22.11 16.63
CA SER A 42 6.67 -21.49 17.70
C SER A 42 6.60 -19.97 17.63
N ASP A 43 7.59 -19.31 17.00
CA ASP A 43 7.57 -17.87 16.75
C ASP A 43 6.73 -17.47 15.52
N LEU A 44 6.23 -18.44 14.75
CA LEU A 44 5.36 -18.25 13.58
C LEU A 44 3.96 -18.79 13.88
N TRP A 45 3.66 -20.05 13.52
CA TRP A 45 2.37 -20.70 13.79
C TRP A 45 2.45 -21.71 14.94
N GLY A 46 3.52 -22.50 15.00
CA GLY A 46 3.72 -23.49 16.07
C GLY A 46 2.94 -24.78 15.88
N LEU A 47 2.72 -25.20 14.63
CA LEU A 47 2.06 -26.47 14.31
C LEU A 47 2.91 -27.65 14.84
N PRO A 48 2.36 -28.59 15.64
CA PRO A 48 3.09 -29.77 16.06
C PRO A 48 3.63 -30.57 14.87
N ALA A 49 4.80 -31.19 15.04
CA ALA A 49 5.41 -31.99 13.98
C ALA A 49 4.48 -33.13 13.52
N GLU A 50 3.77 -33.77 14.45
CA GLU A 50 2.77 -34.81 14.11
C GLU A 50 1.55 -34.28 13.33
N HIS A 51 1.34 -32.98 13.26
CA HIS A 51 0.24 -32.35 12.54
C HIS A 51 0.64 -31.81 11.16
N CYS A 52 1.90 -32.00 10.75
CA CYS A 52 2.44 -31.59 9.46
C CYS A 52 3.00 -32.79 8.70
N THR A 53 2.23 -33.31 7.74
CA THR A 53 2.63 -34.49 6.96
C THR A 53 3.26 -34.07 5.64
N ILE A 54 4.48 -34.54 5.36
CA ILE A 54 5.13 -34.39 4.06
C ILE A 54 4.89 -35.67 3.24
N VAL A 55 4.36 -35.51 2.03
CA VAL A 55 4.20 -36.58 1.04
C VAL A 55 5.13 -36.29 -0.13
N HIS A 56 6.33 -36.87 -0.08
CA HIS A 56 7.38 -36.64 -1.07
C HIS A 56 7.47 -37.77 -2.09
N ASN A 57 7.46 -37.43 -3.38
CA ASN A 57 7.54 -38.37 -4.49
C ASN A 57 6.56 -39.55 -4.40
N PRO A 58 5.24 -39.31 -4.25
CA PRO A 58 4.26 -40.39 -4.25
C PRO A 58 4.27 -41.12 -5.60
N THR A 59 4.29 -42.46 -5.55
CA THR A 59 4.28 -43.33 -6.73
C THR A 59 2.89 -43.91 -7.02
N THR A 60 1.98 -43.88 -6.05
CA THR A 60 0.59 -44.36 -6.18
C THR A 60 -0.40 -43.30 -5.71
N VAL A 61 -1.66 -43.43 -6.17
CA VAL A 61 -2.76 -42.54 -5.75
C VAL A 61 -2.97 -42.64 -4.25
N ASP A 62 -3.00 -43.85 -3.70
CA ASP A 62 -3.22 -44.08 -2.26
C ASP A 62 -2.11 -43.44 -1.42
N ALA A 63 -0.84 -43.52 -1.86
CA ALA A 63 0.28 -42.85 -1.18
C ALA A 63 0.14 -41.32 -1.12
N MET A 64 -0.55 -40.71 -2.09
CA MET A 64 -0.87 -39.29 -2.08
C MET A 64 -2.13 -38.97 -1.27
N MET A 65 -3.16 -39.80 -1.39
CA MET A 65 -4.51 -39.50 -0.89
C MET A 65 -4.75 -39.94 0.55
N ASP A 66 -4.16 -41.05 1.01
CA ASP A 66 -4.35 -41.54 2.38
C ASP A 66 -3.91 -40.53 3.45
N PRO A 67 -2.74 -39.86 3.33
CA PRO A 67 -2.35 -38.81 4.27
C PRO A 67 -3.30 -37.61 4.29
N LEU A 68 -3.85 -37.25 3.12
CA LEU A 68 -4.83 -36.19 3.00
C LEU A 68 -6.16 -36.58 3.67
N TRP A 69 -6.61 -37.82 3.44
CA TRP A 69 -7.81 -38.36 4.08
C TRP A 69 -7.68 -38.38 5.60
N GLN A 70 -6.53 -38.81 6.12
CA GLN A 70 -6.27 -38.79 7.57
C GLN A 70 -6.30 -37.37 8.13
N ALA A 71 -5.59 -36.43 7.50
CA ALA A 71 -5.57 -35.04 7.93
C ALA A 71 -6.97 -34.39 7.88
N ARG A 72 -7.78 -34.76 6.88
CA ARG A 72 -9.18 -34.33 6.74
C ARG A 72 -10.03 -34.74 7.94
N GLU A 73 -9.90 -35.98 8.41
CA GLU A 73 -10.67 -36.51 9.55
C GLU A 73 -10.25 -35.88 10.88
N GLU A 74 -8.96 -35.55 11.03
CA GLU A 74 -8.40 -35.01 12.26
C GLU A 74 -8.55 -33.49 12.41
N ALA A 75 -8.52 -32.73 11.30
CA ALA A 75 -8.55 -31.27 11.33
C ALA A 75 -9.93 -30.71 11.73
N LYS A 76 -9.94 -29.80 12.72
CA LYS A 76 -11.16 -29.09 13.19
C LYS A 76 -11.08 -27.58 12.98
N ASP A 77 -9.92 -26.95 13.17
CA ASP A 77 -9.77 -25.51 12.92
C ASP A 77 -9.34 -25.26 11.48
N THR A 78 -8.12 -25.65 11.10
CA THR A 78 -7.58 -25.37 9.77
C THR A 78 -6.96 -26.61 9.12
N LEU A 79 -7.29 -26.85 7.86
CA LEU A 79 -6.65 -27.84 6.99
C LEU A 79 -5.90 -27.14 5.85
N ILE A 80 -4.59 -27.30 5.78
CA ILE A 80 -3.75 -26.81 4.68
C ILE A 80 -3.35 -27.97 3.78
N VAL A 81 -3.55 -27.82 2.47
CA VAL A 81 -3.05 -28.74 1.45
C VAL A 81 -2.16 -27.96 0.50
N TYR A 82 -0.88 -28.29 0.48
CA TYR A 82 0.10 -27.72 -0.46
C TYR A 82 0.47 -28.80 -1.48
N PHE A 83 0.51 -28.45 -2.76
CA PHE A 83 1.02 -29.32 -3.81
C PHE A 83 2.07 -28.59 -4.64
N ALA A 84 3.20 -29.24 -4.92
CA ALA A 84 4.19 -28.76 -5.88
C ALA A 84 4.69 -29.86 -6.82
N GLY A 85 4.69 -29.58 -8.12
CA GLY A 85 5.04 -30.56 -9.16
C GLY A 85 4.49 -30.16 -10.53
N HIS A 86 4.53 -31.06 -11.50
CA HIS A 86 3.83 -30.84 -12.78
C HIS A 86 2.31 -30.96 -12.61
N GLY A 87 1.57 -30.15 -13.37
CA GLY A 87 0.14 -30.31 -13.57
C GLY A 87 -0.15 -30.77 -14.99
N LEU A 88 -0.97 -31.81 -15.16
CA LEU A 88 -1.46 -32.24 -16.47
C LEU A 88 -2.89 -31.72 -16.68
N MET A 89 -3.26 -31.43 -17.92
CA MET A 89 -4.62 -31.04 -18.28
C MET A 89 -5.21 -32.03 -19.29
N HIS A 90 -6.47 -32.41 -19.08
CA HIS A 90 -7.20 -33.21 -20.06
C HIS A 90 -7.75 -32.32 -21.20
N SER A 91 -7.46 -32.68 -22.45
CA SER A 91 -7.76 -31.86 -23.63
C SER A 91 -9.26 -31.65 -23.91
N VAL A 92 -10.13 -32.50 -23.38
CA VAL A 92 -11.58 -32.43 -23.61
C VAL A 92 -12.33 -31.75 -22.46
N GLU A 93 -11.93 -32.03 -21.21
CA GLU A 93 -12.68 -31.63 -20.01
C GLU A 93 -12.07 -30.43 -19.29
N SER A 94 -10.84 -30.02 -19.65
CA SER A 94 -10.07 -28.95 -18.98
C SER A 94 -9.76 -29.23 -17.50
N ASP A 95 -9.89 -30.47 -17.02
CA ASP A 95 -9.62 -30.79 -15.62
C ASP A 95 -8.12 -30.87 -15.33
N LEU A 96 -7.73 -30.36 -14.15
CA LEU A 96 -6.36 -30.39 -13.63
C LEU A 96 -6.06 -31.73 -12.95
N TYR A 97 -4.94 -32.33 -13.31
CA TYR A 97 -4.41 -33.56 -12.71
C TYR A 97 -3.05 -33.28 -12.06
N LEU A 98 -2.92 -33.66 -10.79
CA LEU A 98 -1.72 -33.54 -9.97
C LEU A 98 -0.84 -34.78 -10.17
N THR A 99 0.41 -34.56 -10.54
CA THR A 99 1.30 -35.65 -10.97
C THR A 99 2.05 -36.36 -9.84
N LEU A 100 2.19 -37.67 -10.03
CA LEU A 100 2.98 -38.63 -9.28
C LEU A 100 4.31 -38.91 -10.02
N VAL A 101 5.22 -39.67 -9.40
CA VAL A 101 6.53 -40.00 -9.97
C VAL A 101 6.42 -40.64 -11.37
N ASP A 102 5.49 -41.57 -11.52
CA ASP A 102 5.28 -42.34 -12.76
C ASP A 102 4.17 -41.76 -13.65
N SER A 103 3.71 -40.53 -13.37
CA SER A 103 2.71 -39.87 -14.20
C SER A 103 3.20 -39.64 -15.63
N HIS A 104 2.32 -39.88 -16.59
CA HIS A 104 2.60 -39.76 -18.02
C HIS A 104 1.55 -38.88 -18.70
N LYS A 105 2.01 -37.95 -19.56
CA LYS A 105 1.14 -36.97 -20.25
C LYS A 105 0.00 -37.61 -21.08
N ASP A 106 0.22 -38.81 -21.62
CA ASP A 106 -0.77 -39.53 -22.43
C ASP A 106 -1.64 -40.51 -21.62
N ARG A 107 -1.40 -40.66 -20.30
CA ARG A 107 -2.10 -41.62 -19.43
C ARG A 107 -2.64 -40.90 -18.20
N MET A 108 -3.74 -40.16 -18.32
CA MET A 108 -4.27 -39.32 -17.23
C MET A 108 -4.61 -40.11 -15.94
N TYR A 109 -4.94 -41.40 -16.04
CA TYR A 109 -5.17 -42.28 -14.89
C TYR A 109 -3.91 -42.53 -14.02
N SER A 110 -2.73 -42.15 -14.51
CA SER A 110 -1.47 -42.20 -13.76
C SER A 110 -1.23 -40.97 -12.87
N ALA A 111 -2.18 -40.03 -12.84
CA ALA A 111 -2.16 -38.81 -12.04
C ALA A 111 -3.47 -38.69 -11.23
N VAL A 112 -3.49 -37.79 -10.25
CA VAL A 112 -4.66 -37.59 -9.37
C VAL A 112 -5.46 -36.39 -9.85
N ALA A 113 -6.73 -36.59 -10.19
CA ALA A 113 -7.62 -35.47 -10.51
C ALA A 113 -7.71 -34.52 -9.31
N TYR A 114 -7.55 -33.20 -9.54
CA TYR A 114 -7.68 -32.19 -8.49
C TYR A 114 -9.06 -32.23 -7.83
N ASP A 115 -10.09 -32.62 -8.58
CA ASP A 115 -11.44 -32.82 -8.09
C ASP A 115 -11.52 -33.84 -6.93
N THR A 116 -10.68 -34.87 -6.94
CA THR A 116 -10.59 -35.84 -5.85
C THR A 116 -10.06 -35.18 -4.57
N VAL A 117 -8.98 -34.41 -4.67
CA VAL A 117 -8.44 -33.62 -3.55
C VAL A 117 -9.49 -32.63 -3.04
N ARG A 118 -10.15 -31.91 -3.94
CA ARG A 118 -11.21 -30.96 -3.62
C ARG A 118 -12.37 -31.61 -2.85
N ASN A 119 -12.77 -32.83 -3.22
CA ASN A 119 -13.83 -33.56 -2.54
C ASN A 119 -13.43 -33.95 -1.10
N GLU A 120 -12.16 -34.31 -0.87
CA GLU A 120 -11.65 -34.53 0.48
C GLU A 120 -11.70 -33.25 1.34
N LEU A 121 -11.26 -32.10 0.80
CA LEU A 121 -11.37 -30.84 1.53
C LEU A 121 -12.84 -30.46 1.81
N ARG A 122 -13.76 -30.71 0.87
CA ARG A 122 -15.20 -30.51 1.07
C ARG A 122 -15.72 -31.32 2.25
N ALA A 123 -15.32 -32.59 2.34
CA ALA A 123 -15.74 -33.51 3.38
C ALA A 123 -15.11 -33.21 4.76
N SER A 124 -13.99 -32.48 4.82
CA SER A 124 -13.37 -32.08 6.10
C SER A 124 -14.30 -31.24 6.97
N ARG A 125 -14.25 -31.49 8.29
CA ARG A 125 -14.90 -30.68 9.32
C ARG A 125 -14.11 -29.44 9.72
N ALA A 126 -12.92 -29.25 9.16
CA ALA A 126 -12.11 -28.06 9.41
C ALA A 126 -12.90 -26.78 9.10
N ARG A 127 -12.89 -25.83 10.03
CA ARG A 127 -13.51 -24.52 9.84
C ARG A 127 -12.92 -23.76 8.65
N ARG A 128 -11.63 -23.92 8.40
CA ARG A 128 -10.85 -23.23 7.36
C ARG A 128 -10.13 -24.26 6.50
N LYS A 129 -10.16 -24.08 5.19
CA LYS A 129 -9.60 -25.01 4.21
C LYS A 129 -8.74 -24.22 3.23
N ILE A 130 -7.44 -24.52 3.17
CA ILE A 130 -6.48 -23.76 2.35
C ILE A 130 -5.83 -24.71 1.37
N VAL A 131 -5.78 -24.33 0.10
CA VAL A 131 -5.11 -25.06 -0.97
C VAL A 131 -4.10 -24.16 -1.66
N ILE A 132 -2.85 -24.60 -1.71
CA ILE A 132 -1.76 -23.88 -2.39
C ILE A 132 -1.21 -24.83 -3.47
N LEU A 133 -1.34 -24.44 -4.73
CA LEU A 133 -0.86 -25.21 -5.88
C LEU A 133 0.30 -24.49 -6.56
N ASP A 134 1.49 -25.07 -6.48
CA ASP A 134 2.69 -24.62 -7.18
C ASP A 134 3.01 -25.61 -8.32
N CYS A 135 2.22 -25.55 -9.39
CA CYS A 135 2.36 -26.46 -10.53
C CYS A 135 2.23 -25.75 -11.88
N CYS A 136 3.18 -26.03 -12.78
CA CYS A 136 3.16 -25.52 -14.14
C CYS A 136 1.96 -26.08 -14.91
N TYR A 137 1.11 -25.22 -15.48
CA TYR A 137 0.10 -25.61 -16.45
C TYR A 137 0.81 -25.95 -17.76
N SER A 138 1.14 -27.21 -18.00
CA SER A 138 1.70 -27.63 -19.29
C SER A 138 0.63 -27.54 -20.39
N GLY A 139 0.44 -26.36 -20.99
CA GLY A 139 -0.26 -26.23 -22.27
C GLY A 139 -1.16 -25.01 -22.44
N LEU A 140 -0.56 -23.83 -22.60
CA LEU A 140 -1.07 -22.83 -23.56
C LEU A 140 -0.77 -23.30 -25.01
N ALA A 141 -1.07 -24.56 -25.33
CA ALA A 141 -0.68 -25.20 -26.58
C ALA A 141 -1.73 -26.20 -27.08
N LEU A 142 -2.92 -25.69 -27.39
CA LEU A 142 -3.60 -25.98 -28.65
C LEU A 142 -4.41 -24.72 -28.98
N GLY A 143 -3.87 -23.91 -29.89
CA GLY A 143 -4.52 -22.70 -30.39
C GLY A 143 -5.82 -23.02 -31.11
N LEU A 144 -6.89 -23.18 -30.34
CA LEU A 144 -8.27 -23.17 -30.79
C LEU A 144 -9.09 -22.44 -29.70
N MET A 145 -9.26 -21.13 -29.94
CA MET A 145 -10.12 -20.17 -29.24
C MET A 145 -9.63 -19.65 -27.87
N GLY A 146 -9.44 -18.33 -27.81
CA GLY A 146 -9.48 -17.46 -26.63
C GLY A 146 -8.72 -17.90 -25.38
N ALA A 147 -7.58 -17.25 -25.09
CA ALA A 147 -6.83 -17.40 -23.84
C ALA A 147 -7.61 -16.98 -22.57
N GLU A 148 -8.85 -16.49 -22.72
CA GLU A 148 -9.75 -16.11 -21.63
C GLU A 148 -10.70 -17.25 -21.21
N ASP A 149 -11.07 -18.19 -22.11
CA ASP A 149 -12.17 -19.14 -21.88
C ASP A 149 -11.77 -20.47 -21.19
N SER A 150 -10.56 -20.99 -21.48
CA SER A 150 -10.11 -22.28 -20.93
C SER A 150 -9.71 -22.18 -19.46
N THR A 151 -9.08 -21.07 -19.09
CA THR A 151 -8.72 -20.71 -17.71
C THR A 151 -9.95 -20.47 -16.84
N GLU A 152 -11.02 -19.93 -17.43
CA GLU A 152 -12.28 -19.67 -16.72
C GLU A 152 -13.03 -20.97 -16.38
N ARG A 153 -12.92 -22.03 -17.20
CA ARG A 153 -13.62 -23.30 -16.99
C ARG A 153 -13.05 -24.16 -15.86
N VAL A 154 -11.72 -24.30 -15.76
CA VAL A 154 -11.07 -24.94 -14.59
C VAL A 154 -11.40 -24.17 -13.32
N ALA A 155 -11.49 -22.85 -13.44
CA ALA A 155 -11.79 -21.94 -12.36
C ALA A 155 -13.28 -21.88 -11.97
N ASN A 156 -14.21 -22.25 -12.87
CA ASN A 156 -15.66 -22.23 -12.65
C ASN A 156 -16.17 -23.50 -11.94
N ASN A 157 -15.47 -24.64 -12.05
CA ASN A 157 -15.82 -25.86 -11.31
C ASN A 157 -15.36 -25.83 -9.83
N ALA A 158 -14.59 -24.82 -9.41
CA ALA A 158 -13.98 -24.70 -8.08
C ALA A 158 -14.84 -23.98 -7.00
N ARG A 159 -16.18 -24.09 -7.05
CA ARG A 159 -17.04 -23.53 -5.99
C ARG A 159 -17.09 -24.45 -4.76
N VAL A 160 -16.23 -24.21 -3.77
CA VAL A 160 -16.30 -24.84 -2.43
C VAL A 160 -16.32 -23.74 -1.39
N ALA A 161 -17.27 -23.70 -0.47
CA ALA A 161 -17.28 -22.68 0.59
C ALA A 161 -16.07 -22.83 1.54
N GLY A 162 -15.37 -21.73 1.84
CA GLY A 162 -14.27 -21.69 2.80
C GLY A 162 -12.94 -22.22 2.25
N THR A 163 -12.74 -22.19 0.93
CA THR A 163 -11.50 -22.62 0.27
C THR A 163 -10.72 -21.41 -0.24
N TYR A 164 -9.45 -21.32 0.17
CA TYR A 164 -8.49 -20.36 -0.37
C TYR A 164 -7.59 -21.08 -1.38
N LEU A 165 -7.65 -20.74 -2.68
CA LEU A 165 -6.84 -21.36 -3.73
C LEU A 165 -5.80 -20.37 -4.27
N MET A 166 -4.51 -20.75 -4.22
CA MET A 166 -3.41 -20.06 -4.90
C MET A 166 -2.85 -20.95 -6.02
N THR A 167 -2.64 -20.41 -7.23
CA THR A 167 -2.00 -21.12 -8.34
C THR A 167 -0.88 -20.29 -8.96
N ALA A 168 0.25 -20.91 -9.32
CA ALA A 168 1.35 -20.26 -10.04
C ALA A 168 1.56 -20.89 -11.43
N THR A 169 1.79 -20.08 -12.46
CA THR A 169 2.00 -20.52 -13.86
C THR A 169 3.48 -20.45 -14.25
N ALA A 170 4.38 -21.14 -13.57
CA ALA A 170 5.80 -21.06 -13.96
C ALA A 170 6.07 -21.72 -15.32
N GLU A 171 6.54 -20.98 -16.34
CA GLU A 171 7.53 -21.56 -17.27
C GLU A 171 8.80 -21.82 -16.46
N ASN A 172 9.61 -22.81 -16.85
CA ASN A 172 10.89 -23.20 -16.23
C ASN A 172 11.98 -22.10 -16.27
N LYS A 173 11.65 -20.84 -15.95
CA LYS A 173 12.60 -19.75 -15.79
C LYS A 173 13.04 -19.68 -14.33
N THR A 174 14.26 -20.16 -14.13
CA THR A 174 15.12 -19.90 -12.98
C THR A 174 15.10 -18.42 -12.62
N ALA A 175 14.82 -18.11 -11.36
CA ALA A 175 14.89 -16.74 -10.87
C ALA A 175 16.36 -16.35 -10.65
N LEU A 176 16.78 -15.20 -11.21
CA LEU A 176 18.12 -14.66 -10.98
C LEU A 176 18.28 -14.20 -9.53
N GLY A 177 19.39 -14.59 -8.88
CA GLY A 177 19.82 -14.03 -7.59
C GLY A 177 19.83 -14.96 -6.37
N GLY A 178 20.17 -16.24 -6.55
CA GLY A 178 20.33 -17.20 -5.43
C GLY A 178 19.15 -18.15 -5.20
N LEU A 179 18.22 -18.21 -6.15
CA LEU A 179 16.98 -19.02 -6.10
C LEU A 179 17.11 -20.42 -6.72
N ASP A 180 18.31 -20.98 -6.89
CA ASP A 180 18.49 -22.40 -7.28
C ASP A 180 17.93 -23.39 -6.23
N THR A 181 17.48 -22.87 -5.08
CA THR A 181 17.02 -23.67 -3.95
C THR A 181 15.51 -23.97 -4.00
N TYR A 182 14.66 -23.08 -4.52
CA TYR A 182 13.19 -23.18 -4.42
C TYR A 182 12.49 -22.91 -5.76
N THR A 183 11.23 -23.36 -5.92
CA THR A 183 10.39 -22.90 -7.04
C THR A 183 10.06 -21.42 -6.89
N ALA A 184 9.78 -20.72 -7.99
CA ALA A 184 9.61 -19.26 -7.98
C ALA A 184 8.55 -18.80 -6.96
N PHE A 185 7.35 -19.37 -7.01
CA PHE A 185 6.26 -18.98 -6.13
C PHE A 185 6.50 -19.37 -4.67
N THR A 186 6.89 -20.62 -4.42
CA THR A 186 7.17 -21.07 -3.06
C THR A 186 8.36 -20.36 -2.43
N GLY A 187 9.37 -19.99 -3.22
CA GLY A 187 10.51 -19.19 -2.75
C GLY A 187 10.08 -17.85 -2.16
N GLU A 188 9.14 -17.15 -2.82
CA GLU A 188 8.57 -15.91 -2.28
C GLU A 188 7.74 -16.14 -1.02
N LEU A 189 6.91 -17.18 -0.98
CA LEU A 189 6.15 -17.54 0.23
C LEU A 189 7.08 -17.81 1.42
N ILE A 190 8.13 -18.61 1.21
CA ILE A 190 9.15 -18.91 2.23
C ILE A 190 9.82 -17.64 2.71
N HIS A 191 10.24 -16.75 1.80
CA HIS A 191 10.90 -15.51 2.16
C HIS A 191 10.00 -14.60 3.02
N LEU A 192 8.76 -14.38 2.59
CA LEU A 192 7.80 -13.51 3.27
C LEU A 192 7.41 -14.05 4.65
N ILE A 193 7.22 -15.37 4.79
CA ILE A 193 6.92 -16.01 6.07
C ILE A 193 8.14 -15.97 7.00
N SER A 194 9.34 -16.24 6.47
CA SER A 194 10.57 -16.33 7.27
C SER A 194 11.07 -14.97 7.75
N ALA A 195 11.11 -13.97 6.86
CA ALA A 195 11.57 -12.61 7.19
C ALA A 195 10.48 -11.77 7.87
N GLY A 196 9.22 -12.05 7.55
CA GLY A 196 8.10 -11.17 7.86
C GLY A 196 7.99 -10.03 6.85
N ILE A 197 6.85 -9.33 6.90
CA ILE A 197 6.56 -8.22 5.99
C ILE A 197 6.60 -6.93 6.81
N PRO A 198 7.54 -6.00 6.53
CA PRO A 198 7.58 -4.71 7.19
C PRO A 198 6.25 -3.96 7.04
N GLU A 199 5.85 -3.29 8.11
CA GLU A 199 4.69 -2.37 8.16
C GLU A 199 3.35 -3.09 8.07
N GLN A 200 3.38 -4.42 8.10
CA GLN A 200 2.20 -5.24 8.29
C GLN A 200 1.95 -5.51 9.78
N PRO A 201 0.69 -5.79 10.17
CA PRO A 201 0.32 -6.11 11.56
C PRO A 201 1.13 -7.27 12.17
N GLU A 202 0.97 -7.47 13.48
CA GLU A 202 1.61 -8.59 14.21
C GLU A 202 1.30 -9.97 13.60
N PHE A 203 0.15 -10.12 12.95
CA PHE A 203 -0.25 -11.36 12.29
C PHE A 203 -0.38 -11.12 10.79
N LEU A 204 0.27 -11.97 9.99
CA LEU A 204 0.19 -11.90 8.53
C LEU A 204 -1.00 -12.73 8.04
N GLU A 205 -1.89 -12.08 7.30
CA GLU A 205 -2.98 -12.74 6.60
C GLU A 205 -2.48 -13.43 5.33
N LEU A 206 -3.15 -14.52 4.93
CA LEU A 206 -2.88 -15.19 3.66
C LEU A 206 -2.97 -14.24 2.46
N ASP A 207 -3.94 -13.33 2.46
CA ASP A 207 -4.08 -12.35 1.39
C ASP A 207 -2.90 -11.38 1.35
N THR A 208 -2.48 -10.86 2.49
CA THR A 208 -1.29 -10.01 2.57
C THR A 208 -0.05 -10.73 2.02
N ILE A 209 0.16 -12.00 2.41
CA ILE A 209 1.29 -12.80 1.92
C ILE A 209 1.18 -13.00 0.40
N PHE A 210 -0.01 -13.34 -0.11
CA PHE A 210 -0.24 -13.58 -1.52
C PHE A 210 0.00 -12.33 -2.38
N GLN A 211 -0.52 -11.16 -1.97
CA GLN A 211 -0.33 -9.92 -2.73
C GLN A 211 1.16 -9.57 -2.84
N HIS A 212 1.91 -9.66 -1.74
CA HIS A 212 3.34 -9.40 -1.75
C HIS A 212 4.11 -10.41 -2.60
N ALA A 213 3.73 -11.70 -2.57
CA ALA A 213 4.33 -12.72 -3.43
C ALA A 213 4.04 -12.46 -4.91
N ARG A 214 2.79 -12.10 -5.25
CA ARG A 214 2.35 -11.79 -6.61
C ARG A 214 3.14 -10.63 -7.21
N GLU A 215 3.37 -9.59 -6.42
CA GLU A 215 4.07 -8.38 -6.84
C GLU A 215 5.58 -8.60 -6.92
N SER A 216 6.17 -9.31 -5.97
CA SER A 216 7.59 -9.69 -6.03
C SER A 216 7.89 -10.52 -7.27
N LEU A 217 7.02 -11.45 -7.65
CA LEU A 217 7.14 -12.21 -8.90
C LEU A 217 6.98 -11.33 -10.14
N ARG A 218 6.02 -10.39 -10.15
CA ARG A 218 5.84 -9.43 -11.24
C ARG A 218 7.09 -8.58 -11.45
N ASP A 219 7.67 -8.05 -10.38
CA ASP A 219 8.86 -7.19 -10.43
C ASP A 219 10.10 -7.94 -10.91
N LYS A 220 10.15 -9.25 -10.65
CA LYS A 220 11.19 -10.16 -11.16
C LYS A 220 10.95 -10.63 -12.60
N GLY A 221 9.85 -10.23 -13.23
CA GLY A 221 9.46 -10.71 -14.56
C GLY A 221 9.11 -12.20 -14.59
N LEU A 222 8.70 -12.76 -13.45
CA LEU A 222 8.31 -14.16 -13.28
C LEU A 222 6.79 -14.31 -13.36
N PRO A 223 6.28 -15.53 -13.60
CA PRO A 223 4.84 -15.73 -13.76
C PRO A 223 4.03 -15.37 -12.53
N ILE A 224 2.95 -14.63 -12.78
CA ILE A 224 2.13 -14.00 -11.76
C ILE A 224 1.12 -15.01 -11.22
N PRO A 225 1.09 -15.27 -9.90
CA PRO A 225 0.17 -16.21 -9.32
C PRO A 225 -1.27 -15.66 -9.32
N GLN A 226 -2.23 -16.56 -9.42
CA GLN A 226 -3.66 -16.30 -9.40
C GLN A 226 -4.26 -16.78 -8.07
N LYS A 227 -5.31 -16.09 -7.61
CA LYS A 227 -6.08 -16.45 -6.41
C LYS A 227 -7.54 -16.57 -6.75
N ARG A 228 -8.24 -17.55 -6.16
CA ARG A 228 -9.69 -17.52 -5.99
C ARG A 228 -10.08 -17.77 -4.54
N GLU A 229 -11.11 -17.07 -4.08
CA GLU A 229 -11.63 -17.12 -2.72
C GLU A 229 -13.14 -17.34 -2.73
N SER A 230 -13.61 -18.12 -1.75
CA SER A 230 -15.03 -18.36 -1.50
C SER A 230 -15.36 -18.11 -0.02
N ASN A 231 -15.94 -16.94 0.27
CA ASN A 231 -16.42 -16.49 1.59
C ASN A 231 -15.36 -16.40 2.71
N PHE A 232 -15.17 -15.19 3.26
CA PHE A 232 -14.56 -14.86 4.56
C PHE A 232 -13.15 -15.43 4.89
N ALA A 233 -12.42 -15.98 3.91
CA ALA A 233 -11.09 -16.55 4.11
C ALA A 233 -9.95 -15.55 3.88
N ALA A 234 -10.22 -14.38 3.29
CA ALA A 234 -9.25 -13.31 3.05
C ALA A 234 -8.57 -12.83 4.34
N HIS A 235 -9.33 -12.70 5.43
CA HIS A 235 -8.85 -12.16 6.70
C HIS A 235 -8.24 -13.23 7.64
N LEU A 236 -7.78 -14.34 7.07
CA LEU A 236 -7.19 -15.42 7.85
C LEU A 236 -5.71 -15.15 8.08
N ALA A 237 -5.38 -14.72 9.31
CA ALA A 237 -4.02 -14.75 9.83
C ALA A 237 -3.46 -16.17 9.75
N LEU A 238 -2.29 -16.35 9.11
CA LEU A 238 -1.61 -17.64 8.98
C LEU A 238 -0.43 -17.77 9.95
N VAL A 239 0.41 -16.74 10.03
CA VAL A 239 1.65 -16.74 10.83
C VAL A 239 1.83 -15.42 11.55
N ARG A 240 2.62 -15.44 12.64
CA ARG A 240 3.07 -14.21 13.30
C ARG A 240 4.14 -13.51 12.45
N ASN A 241 4.00 -12.20 12.29
CA ASN A 241 4.91 -11.36 11.51
C ASN A 241 6.21 -11.10 12.28
N ARG A 242 7.31 -11.73 11.87
CA ARG A 242 8.63 -11.52 12.51
C ARG A 242 9.15 -10.09 12.35
N ALA A 243 8.76 -9.40 11.28
CA ALA A 243 9.14 -8.00 11.06
C ALA A 243 8.50 -7.06 12.10
N HIS A 244 7.37 -7.42 12.71
CA HIS A 244 6.66 -6.57 13.67
C HIS A 244 7.46 -6.32 14.97
N LYS A 245 8.18 -7.32 15.49
CA LYS A 245 9.01 -7.16 16.71
C LYS A 245 10.20 -6.23 16.50
N ASN A 246 10.77 -6.21 15.29
CA ASN A 246 11.88 -5.32 14.96
C ASN A 246 11.43 -3.86 14.87
N GLN A 247 10.15 -3.61 14.56
CA GLN A 247 9.61 -2.25 14.48
C GLN A 247 9.42 -1.57 15.85
N GLN A 248 9.24 -2.34 16.93
CA GLN A 248 9.14 -1.79 18.29
C GLN A 248 10.49 -1.34 18.87
N ARG A 249 11.61 -1.67 18.22
CA ARG A 249 12.98 -1.41 18.73
C ARG A 249 13.67 -0.19 18.12
N ILE A 250 13.08 0.43 17.10
CA ILE A 250 13.69 1.55 16.38
C ILE A 250 13.18 2.86 17.00
N THR A 251 14.09 3.78 17.32
CA THR A 251 13.78 5.08 17.92
C THR A 251 13.30 6.07 16.87
N THR A 252 12.51 7.09 17.26
CA THR A 252 12.00 8.13 16.33
C THR A 252 13.13 8.84 15.56
N LYS A 253 14.33 8.91 16.13
CA LYS A 253 15.52 9.51 15.50
C LYS A 253 16.06 8.69 14.32
N GLU A 254 15.83 7.37 14.31
CA GLU A 254 16.35 6.45 13.28
C GLU A 254 15.39 6.34 12.07
N PHE A 255 14.15 6.79 12.21
CA PHE A 255 13.13 6.72 11.16
C PHE A 255 13.11 7.95 10.24
N TYR A 256 13.34 9.14 10.78
CA TYR A 256 13.16 10.41 10.08
C TYR A 256 14.49 11.10 9.79
N GLY A 257 14.56 11.83 8.67
CA GLY A 257 15.74 12.60 8.29
C GLY A 257 16.74 11.81 7.44
N VAL A 258 18.00 12.25 7.46
CA VAL A 258 19.08 11.71 6.63
C VAL A 258 19.51 10.32 7.10
N ILE A 259 19.88 9.46 6.15
CA ILE A 259 20.50 8.16 6.46
C ILE A 259 22.01 8.32 6.47
N GLU A 260 22.66 7.89 7.54
CA GLU A 260 24.11 7.98 7.68
C GLU A 260 24.82 7.23 6.54
N GLY A 261 25.79 7.89 5.90
CA GLY A 261 26.53 7.34 4.78
C GLY A 261 25.87 7.46 3.40
N ILE A 262 24.61 7.89 3.31
CA ILE A 262 23.88 8.02 2.04
C ILE A 262 23.63 9.50 1.71
N ARG A 263 24.10 9.95 0.55
CA ARG A 263 23.98 11.35 0.13
C ARG A 263 22.85 11.53 -0.90
N PRO A 264 22.19 12.71 -0.97
CA PRO A 264 21.33 13.04 -2.09
C PRO A 264 22.04 12.86 -3.44
N GLY A 265 21.35 12.28 -4.42
CA GLY A 265 21.86 11.84 -5.72
C GLY A 265 22.39 10.41 -5.75
N THR A 266 22.33 9.65 -4.66
CA THR A 266 22.70 8.22 -4.66
C THR A 266 21.69 7.42 -5.48
N ILE A 267 22.18 6.61 -6.41
CA ILE A 267 21.36 5.75 -7.27
C ILE A 267 21.28 4.33 -6.70
N PHE A 268 20.08 3.76 -6.73
CA PHE A 268 19.75 2.40 -6.31
C PHE A 268 19.15 1.66 -7.50
N GLU A 269 19.59 0.42 -7.72
CA GLU A 269 19.15 -0.38 -8.86
C GLU A 269 17.69 -0.86 -8.72
N SER A 270 17.17 -0.98 -7.49
CA SER A 270 15.86 -1.56 -7.22
C SER A 270 15.23 -1.04 -5.92
N ARG A 271 13.93 -1.30 -5.75
CA ARG A 271 13.22 -1.09 -4.47
C ARG A 271 13.83 -1.90 -3.33
N ARG A 272 14.38 -3.08 -3.63
CA ARG A 272 15.09 -3.91 -2.65
C ARG A 272 16.35 -3.21 -2.14
N ALA A 273 17.13 -2.62 -3.05
CA ALA A 273 18.33 -1.87 -2.66
C ALA A 273 18.00 -0.65 -1.77
N LEU A 274 16.89 0.06 -2.03
CA LEU A 274 16.40 1.13 -1.16
C LEU A 274 16.00 0.63 0.24
N HIS A 275 15.35 -0.54 0.30
CA HIS A 275 14.96 -1.17 1.56
C HIS A 275 16.19 -1.56 2.38
N ASP A 276 17.15 -2.26 1.76
CA ASP A 276 18.35 -2.74 2.43
C ASP A 276 19.21 -1.58 2.95
N ALA A 277 19.19 -0.44 2.23
CA ALA A 277 19.86 0.79 2.63
C ALA A 277 19.10 1.61 3.67
N GLY A 278 17.86 1.23 4.04
CA GLY A 278 17.03 1.96 5.00
C GLY A 278 16.46 3.29 4.49
N VAL A 279 16.69 3.66 3.22
CA VAL A 279 16.20 4.91 2.63
C VAL A 279 14.68 4.88 2.51
N HIS A 280 14.15 3.78 1.99
CA HIS A 280 12.71 3.55 1.84
C HIS A 280 12.42 2.05 2.02
N ARG A 281 11.70 1.69 3.08
CA ARG A 281 11.55 0.30 3.52
C ARG A 281 10.47 -0.49 2.77
N PRO A 282 9.32 0.08 2.38
CA PRO A 282 8.36 -0.66 1.57
C PRO A 282 8.97 -1.07 0.22
N LEU A 283 8.71 -2.30 -0.19
CA LEU A 283 9.15 -2.79 -1.51
C LEU A 283 8.23 -2.33 -2.64
N GLN A 284 6.99 -1.94 -2.31
CA GLN A 284 5.98 -1.57 -3.30
C GLN A 284 5.29 -0.24 -2.97
N ALA A 285 4.74 -0.09 -1.76
CA ALA A 285 3.99 1.11 -1.37
C ALA A 285 4.79 2.40 -1.62
N GLY A 286 4.16 3.42 -2.16
CA GLY A 286 4.83 4.69 -2.46
C GLY A 286 5.17 5.50 -1.21
N ILE A 287 4.49 5.25 -0.10
CA ILE A 287 4.63 5.99 1.17
C ILE A 287 5.09 5.00 2.24
N CYS A 288 6.13 5.38 2.99
CA CYS A 288 6.63 4.66 4.16
C CYS A 288 6.30 5.48 5.41
N GLY A 289 5.64 4.86 6.38
CA GLY A 289 5.28 5.50 7.66
C GLY A 289 3.80 5.37 8.00
N THR A 290 3.46 5.79 9.23
CA THR A 290 2.11 5.68 9.80
C THR A 290 1.83 6.91 10.66
N ALA A 291 0.56 7.24 10.88
CA ALA A 291 0.19 8.37 11.74
C ALA A 291 0.61 8.13 13.20
N GLU A 292 0.52 6.88 13.68
CA GLU A 292 0.88 6.46 15.03
C GLU A 292 2.38 6.64 15.32
N ARG A 293 3.23 6.50 14.29
CA ARG A 293 4.69 6.71 14.42
C ARG A 293 5.13 8.16 14.30
N GLY A 294 4.20 9.08 14.04
CA GLY A 294 4.47 10.51 13.93
C GLY A 294 4.43 11.07 12.50
N GLY A 295 4.22 10.23 11.50
CA GLY A 295 4.04 10.63 10.10
C GLY A 295 4.84 9.79 9.10
N ALA A 296 4.87 10.26 7.85
CA ALA A 296 5.61 9.66 6.76
C ALA A 296 7.13 9.87 6.92
N GLU A 297 7.90 8.79 6.76
CA GLU A 297 9.36 8.75 6.86
C GLU A 297 10.02 8.98 5.49
N SER A 298 9.42 8.40 4.44
CA SER A 298 9.92 8.52 3.07
C SER A 298 8.82 8.29 2.05
N ILE A 299 8.98 8.84 0.84
CA ILE A 299 8.12 8.58 -0.30
C ILE A 299 8.93 8.22 -1.56
N VAL A 300 8.29 7.49 -2.47
CA VAL A 300 8.79 7.18 -3.80
C VAL A 300 7.88 7.85 -4.84
N VAL A 301 8.49 8.67 -5.70
CA VAL A 301 7.87 9.36 -6.82
C VAL A 301 8.33 8.67 -8.11
N SER A 302 7.52 7.77 -8.66
CA SER A 302 7.90 6.92 -9.79
C SER A 302 6.87 6.90 -10.92
N GLY A 303 6.08 7.98 -11.07
CA GLY A 303 5.02 8.07 -12.08
C GLY A 303 3.85 7.14 -11.81
N GLY A 304 3.61 6.84 -10.52
CA GLY A 304 2.51 5.99 -10.12
C GLY A 304 1.18 6.62 -10.53
N TYR A 305 0.96 7.90 -10.26
CA TYR A 305 -0.28 8.57 -10.56
C TYR A 305 -0.09 9.56 -11.70
N LYS A 306 -1.07 9.62 -12.61
CA LYS A 306 -1.07 10.60 -13.71
C LYS A 306 -1.23 12.04 -13.20
N ASP A 307 -1.73 12.19 -11.97
CA ASP A 307 -1.96 13.46 -11.30
C ASP A 307 -0.71 14.03 -10.59
N ASP A 308 0.40 13.28 -10.56
CA ASP A 308 1.66 13.73 -9.95
C ASP A 308 2.29 14.85 -10.79
N GLU A 309 2.76 15.92 -10.12
CA GLU A 309 3.49 17.01 -10.76
C GLU A 309 4.81 17.24 -10.02
N ASP A 310 5.94 17.15 -10.72
CA ASP A 310 7.27 17.35 -10.14
C ASP A 310 7.89 18.65 -10.69
N TYR A 311 8.27 19.54 -9.79
CA TYR A 311 8.92 20.81 -10.10
C TYR A 311 10.37 20.86 -9.60
N GLY A 312 10.92 19.73 -9.14
CA GLY A 312 12.27 19.61 -8.60
C GLY A 312 12.31 19.88 -7.10
N ASP A 313 12.26 21.15 -6.69
CA ASP A 313 12.26 21.54 -5.28
C ASP A 313 10.88 21.49 -4.63
N VAL A 314 9.83 21.38 -5.44
CA VAL A 314 8.44 21.20 -5.02
C VAL A 314 7.84 20.02 -5.76
N ILE A 315 7.11 19.17 -5.04
CA ILE A 315 6.42 18.00 -5.60
C ILE A 315 4.96 18.07 -5.18
N ILE A 316 4.07 17.89 -6.14
CA ILE A 316 2.65 17.64 -5.90
C ILE A 316 2.44 16.15 -6.04
N TYR A 317 2.35 15.47 -4.90
CA TYR A 317 2.31 14.04 -4.79
C TYR A 317 0.90 13.54 -4.53
N THR A 318 0.45 12.55 -5.30
CA THR A 318 -0.87 11.94 -5.12
C THR A 318 -0.81 10.86 -4.05
N GLY A 319 -1.78 10.87 -3.14
CA GLY A 319 -1.93 9.90 -2.06
C GLY A 319 -2.14 8.46 -2.54
N HIS A 320 -2.14 7.53 -1.60
CA HIS A 320 -2.37 6.11 -1.86
C HIS A 320 -3.87 5.75 -1.79
N GLY A 321 -4.26 4.68 -2.48
CA GLY A 321 -5.59 4.06 -2.35
C GLY A 321 -6.42 4.12 -3.62
N GLY A 322 -7.40 3.22 -3.74
CA GLY A 322 -8.46 3.25 -4.75
C GLY A 322 -8.04 2.91 -6.20
N ARG A 323 -6.87 2.32 -6.42
CA ARG A 323 -6.39 1.91 -7.76
C ARG A 323 -6.66 0.44 -8.07
N ASP A 324 -6.94 0.16 -9.32
CA ASP A 324 -6.96 -1.20 -9.84
C ASP A 324 -5.51 -1.73 -9.95
N PRO A 325 -5.17 -2.86 -9.32
CA PRO A 325 -3.80 -3.37 -9.27
C PRO A 325 -3.28 -3.93 -10.60
N ASN A 326 -4.17 -4.21 -11.56
CA ASN A 326 -3.80 -4.74 -12.88
C ASN A 326 -3.63 -3.62 -13.90
N THR A 327 -4.51 -2.62 -13.88
CA THR A 327 -4.50 -1.52 -14.86
C THR A 327 -3.78 -0.28 -14.35
N GLY A 328 -3.64 -0.12 -13.03
CA GLY A 328 -3.11 1.07 -12.40
C GLY A 328 -4.04 2.28 -12.47
N VAL A 329 -5.29 2.13 -12.93
CA VAL A 329 -6.26 3.24 -13.03
C VAL A 329 -6.91 3.51 -11.68
N GLN A 330 -7.19 4.78 -11.38
CA GLN A 330 -8.00 5.14 -10.20
C GLN A 330 -9.46 4.71 -10.43
N VAL A 331 -9.98 3.80 -9.60
CA VAL A 331 -11.34 3.25 -9.71
C VAL A 331 -12.24 3.60 -8.52
N LYS A 332 -11.67 4.10 -7.42
CA LYS A 332 -12.39 4.50 -6.20
C LYS A 332 -11.81 5.77 -5.61
N ASP A 333 -12.62 6.51 -4.85
CA ASP A 333 -12.14 7.65 -4.07
C ASP A 333 -11.10 7.19 -3.02
N GLN A 334 -10.09 8.01 -2.78
CA GLN A 334 -9.11 7.79 -1.71
C GLN A 334 -9.67 8.16 -0.34
N SER A 335 -9.10 7.60 0.72
CA SER A 335 -9.44 7.95 2.09
C SER A 335 -8.30 8.68 2.80
N ALA A 336 -8.63 9.66 3.63
CA ALA A 336 -7.67 10.25 4.57
C ALA A 336 -7.22 9.25 5.65
N ASP A 337 -8.03 8.22 5.92
CA ASP A 337 -7.77 7.18 6.91
C ASP A 337 -6.84 6.08 6.38
N ASP A 338 -6.56 6.05 5.07
CA ASP A 338 -5.55 5.15 4.52
C ASP A 338 -4.20 5.44 5.18
N SER A 339 -3.54 4.41 5.71
CA SER A 339 -2.32 4.54 6.53
C SER A 339 -1.27 5.52 5.97
N GLY A 340 -0.98 5.44 4.66
CA GLY A 340 -0.02 6.32 4.01
C GLY A 340 -0.49 7.78 3.92
N ASN A 341 -1.78 8.00 3.65
CA ASN A 341 -2.37 9.33 3.58
C ASN A 341 -2.42 9.96 4.97
N ALA A 342 -2.88 9.21 5.97
CA ALA A 342 -2.87 9.63 7.37
C ALA A 342 -1.44 9.98 7.83
N ALA A 343 -0.44 9.21 7.42
CA ALA A 343 0.97 9.49 7.73
C ALA A 343 1.45 10.81 7.11
N LEU A 344 1.12 11.11 5.84
CA LEU A 344 1.48 12.38 5.21
C LEU A 344 0.75 13.57 5.83
N ILE A 345 -0.55 13.43 6.13
CA ILE A 345 -1.32 14.46 6.87
C ILE A 345 -0.65 14.72 8.23
N LYS A 346 -0.29 13.65 8.94
CA LYS A 346 0.40 13.74 10.23
C LYS A 346 1.76 14.44 10.10
N SER A 347 2.52 14.21 9.03
CA SER A 347 3.79 14.90 8.77
C SER A 347 3.62 16.42 8.65
N ILE A 348 2.48 16.91 8.17
CA ILE A 348 2.20 18.36 8.12
C ILE A 348 2.04 18.94 9.54
N MET A 349 1.46 18.15 10.46
CA MET A 349 1.27 18.55 11.85
C MET A 349 2.55 18.47 12.67
N THR A 350 3.34 17.41 12.45
CA THR A 350 4.57 17.17 13.22
C THR A 350 5.77 17.93 12.65
N GLY A 351 5.72 18.31 11.38
CA GLY A 351 6.85 18.95 10.68
C GLY A 351 8.04 18.02 10.50
N LEU A 352 7.85 16.70 10.63
CA LEU A 352 8.93 15.73 10.51
C LEU A 352 9.41 15.64 9.05
N PRO A 353 10.74 15.53 8.84
CA PRO A 353 11.32 15.44 7.51
C PRO A 353 10.98 14.12 6.81
N VAL A 354 10.63 14.22 5.53
CA VAL A 354 10.31 13.10 4.64
C VAL A 354 11.42 12.94 3.61
N ARG A 355 12.03 11.75 3.52
CA ARG A 355 12.97 11.42 2.44
C ARG A 355 12.24 11.26 1.13
N VAL A 356 12.72 11.88 0.05
CA VAL A 356 12.16 11.70 -1.29
C VAL A 356 13.07 10.84 -2.14
N VAL A 357 12.48 9.84 -2.80
CA VAL A 357 13.14 8.99 -3.78
C VAL A 357 12.42 9.15 -5.12
N ARG A 358 13.17 9.43 -6.20
CA ARG A 358 12.63 9.49 -7.56
C ARG A 358 12.94 8.20 -8.31
N GLY A 359 11.92 7.55 -8.86
CA GLY A 359 12.06 6.35 -9.69
C GLY A 359 12.07 6.68 -11.19
N ALA A 360 12.64 5.80 -12.01
CA ALA A 360 12.78 5.98 -13.46
C ALA A 360 11.47 6.16 -14.24
N GLY A 361 10.34 5.72 -13.68
CA GLY A 361 9.01 5.94 -14.25
C GLY A 361 8.42 7.34 -14.02
N GLY A 362 9.10 8.22 -13.27
CA GLY A 362 8.63 9.57 -12.94
C GLY A 362 8.92 10.63 -14.00
N ASP A 363 8.95 11.90 -13.60
CA ASP A 363 9.20 13.02 -14.50
C ASP A 363 10.60 12.96 -15.11
N LYS A 364 10.69 12.88 -16.44
CA LYS A 364 11.96 12.72 -17.18
C LYS A 364 13.00 13.80 -16.91
N LYS A 365 12.61 14.97 -16.40
CA LYS A 365 13.52 16.07 -16.08
C LYS A 365 14.24 15.86 -14.75
N PHE A 366 13.63 15.16 -13.81
CA PHE A 366 14.13 15.00 -12.44
C PHE A 366 14.42 13.54 -12.05
N SER A 367 13.68 12.59 -12.63
CA SER A 367 13.88 11.16 -12.40
C SER A 367 15.14 10.62 -13.07
N PRO A 368 15.78 9.59 -12.48
CA PRO A 368 16.91 8.93 -13.12
C PRO A 368 16.46 8.14 -14.36
N PRO A 369 17.35 7.89 -15.34
CA PRO A 369 16.99 7.10 -16.52
C PRO A 369 16.70 5.62 -16.20
N VAL A 370 17.30 5.10 -15.13
CA VAL A 370 17.12 3.72 -14.64
C VAL A 370 17.17 3.69 -13.11
N GLY A 371 16.48 2.73 -12.50
CA GLY A 371 16.46 2.54 -11.04
C GLY A 371 15.79 3.69 -10.28
N TYR A 372 16.37 4.04 -9.14
CA TYR A 372 15.87 5.01 -8.17
C TYR A 372 16.97 5.94 -7.68
N SER A 373 16.67 7.22 -7.49
CA SER A 373 17.58 8.23 -6.94
C SER A 373 17.05 8.74 -5.60
N TYR A 374 17.88 8.76 -4.57
CA TYR A 374 17.55 9.44 -3.31
C TYR A 374 17.81 10.95 -3.46
N ASP A 375 16.77 11.78 -3.36
CA ASP A 375 16.84 13.20 -3.72
C ASP A 375 16.76 14.14 -2.50
N GLY A 376 17.04 13.59 -1.32
CA GLY A 376 17.19 14.34 -0.09
C GLY A 376 15.92 14.44 0.73
N ILE A 377 15.83 15.52 1.52
CA ILE A 377 14.82 15.70 2.56
C ILE A 377 13.83 16.79 2.16
N PHE A 378 12.55 16.51 2.37
CA PHE A 378 11.44 17.40 2.11
C PHE A 378 10.57 17.55 3.37
N THR A 379 9.77 18.61 3.42
CA THR A 379 8.65 18.75 4.36
C THR A 379 7.34 18.62 3.61
N VAL A 380 6.31 18.07 4.25
CA VAL A 380 4.94 18.14 3.72
C VAL A 380 4.34 19.47 4.15
N ALA A 381 4.07 20.36 3.20
CA ALA A 381 3.65 21.73 3.46
C ALA A 381 2.13 21.88 3.51
N ASP A 382 1.40 21.13 2.66
CA ASP A 382 -0.04 21.24 2.50
C ASP A 382 -0.67 19.97 1.91
N TYR A 383 -2.00 19.83 2.01
CA TYR A 383 -2.77 18.79 1.33
C TYR A 383 -4.19 19.23 0.96
N TRP A 384 -4.74 18.64 -0.09
CA TRP A 384 -6.11 18.89 -0.56
C TRP A 384 -6.67 17.69 -1.33
N THR A 385 -7.95 17.72 -1.65
CA THR A 385 -8.62 16.76 -2.54
C THR A 385 -8.71 17.32 -3.96
N LYS A 386 -8.54 16.45 -4.96
CA LYS A 386 -8.69 16.78 -6.38
C LYS A 386 -9.40 15.64 -7.09
N ARG A 387 -10.22 15.96 -8.09
CA ARG A 387 -10.74 14.93 -9.00
C ARG A 387 -9.62 14.44 -9.91
N SER A 388 -9.27 13.16 -9.81
CA SER A 388 -8.24 12.55 -10.65
C SER A 388 -8.62 12.64 -12.12
N VAL A 389 -7.61 12.67 -13.00
CA VAL A 389 -7.80 12.50 -14.45
C VAL A 389 -8.55 11.21 -14.80
N ASP A 390 -8.49 10.19 -13.94
CA ASP A 390 -9.18 8.92 -14.11
C ASP A 390 -10.63 8.93 -13.57
N GLY A 391 -11.05 10.01 -12.87
CA GLY A 391 -12.44 10.26 -12.48
C GLY A 391 -12.69 10.31 -10.97
N PRO A 392 -12.24 9.34 -10.15
CA PRO A 392 -12.42 9.39 -8.69
C PRO A 392 -11.59 10.49 -8.01
N THR A 393 -11.95 10.81 -6.78
CA THR A 393 -11.28 11.82 -5.95
C THR A 393 -10.02 11.25 -5.33
N VAL A 394 -8.91 11.99 -5.44
CA VAL A 394 -7.62 11.65 -4.85
C VAL A 394 -7.17 12.74 -3.88
N LEU A 395 -6.32 12.37 -2.93
CA LEU A 395 -5.61 13.31 -2.08
C LEU A 395 -4.32 13.74 -2.77
N GLN A 396 -4.00 15.03 -2.71
CA GLN A 396 -2.73 15.56 -3.16
C GLN A 396 -2.01 16.24 -2.01
N PHE A 397 -0.68 16.11 -2.01
CA PHE A 397 0.22 16.61 -0.98
C PHE A 397 1.28 17.46 -1.64
N ARG A 398 1.53 18.65 -1.09
CA ARG A 398 2.61 19.52 -1.53
C ARG A 398 3.84 19.30 -0.67
N LEU A 399 4.91 18.79 -1.25
CA LEU A 399 6.20 18.63 -0.59
C LEU A 399 7.16 19.71 -1.05
N GLU A 400 7.94 20.25 -0.12
CA GLU A 400 8.98 21.25 -0.39
C GLU A 400 10.33 20.76 0.13
N GLN A 401 11.38 20.87 -0.70
CA GLN A 401 12.72 20.44 -0.34
C GLN A 401 13.27 21.32 0.79
N ILE A 402 13.86 20.69 1.82
CA ILE A 402 14.56 21.39 2.88
C ILE A 402 16.00 21.64 2.41
N ASP A 403 16.41 22.90 2.41
CA ASP A 403 17.80 23.27 2.08
C ASP A 403 18.75 22.76 3.17
N ASP A 404 19.51 21.71 2.85
CA ASP A 404 20.51 21.09 3.74
C ASP A 404 21.95 21.58 3.51
N GLY A 405 22.13 22.56 2.61
CA GLY A 405 23.43 23.12 2.24
C GLY A 405 24.21 22.32 1.19
N SER A 406 23.63 21.28 0.59
CA SER A 406 24.28 20.55 -0.52
C SER A 406 24.24 21.32 -1.86
N PRO A 407 25.26 21.16 -2.75
CA PRO A 407 25.29 21.86 -4.02
C PRO A 407 24.16 21.37 -4.94
N LYS A 408 23.19 22.25 -5.21
CA LYS A 408 22.02 21.98 -6.06
C LYS A 408 22.46 21.62 -7.48
N LYS A 409 22.26 20.35 -7.87
CA LYS A 409 22.36 19.95 -9.27
C LYS A 409 21.14 20.48 -10.00
N THR A 410 21.39 21.24 -11.06
CA THR A 410 20.44 21.96 -11.93
C THR A 410 20.00 23.33 -11.41
N GLY A 411 20.24 24.35 -12.24
CA GLY A 411 19.50 25.61 -12.23
C GLY A 411 18.06 25.39 -12.69
N ALA A 412 17.36 24.46 -12.07
CA ALA A 412 15.90 24.44 -12.10
C ALA A 412 15.50 25.82 -11.58
N LEU A 413 14.97 26.66 -12.47
CA LEU A 413 14.46 27.98 -12.11
C LEU A 413 13.65 27.82 -10.82
N ARG A 414 13.76 28.81 -9.93
CA ARG A 414 12.83 29.07 -8.81
C ARG A 414 11.40 29.36 -9.34
N LEU A 415 10.88 28.54 -10.26
CA LEU A 415 9.58 28.62 -10.90
C LEU A 415 8.45 28.42 -9.89
N SER A 416 8.74 27.74 -8.77
CA SER A 416 7.80 27.39 -7.71
C SER A 416 7.43 28.55 -6.76
N ARG A 417 8.04 29.74 -6.93
CA ARG A 417 7.64 30.98 -6.22
C ARG A 417 7.11 32.04 -7.17
N LYS A 418 6.13 31.72 -8.02
CA LYS A 418 5.23 32.77 -8.54
C LYS A 418 4.35 33.27 -7.39
N LEU A 419 4.96 34.06 -6.52
CA LEU A 419 4.24 34.76 -5.45
C LEU A 419 3.29 35.76 -6.11
N SER A 420 2.09 35.89 -5.56
CA SER A 420 1.19 36.98 -5.93
C SER A 420 1.95 38.32 -5.81
N PRO A 421 1.74 39.29 -6.73
CA PRO A 421 2.25 40.65 -6.56
C PRO A 421 1.96 41.17 -5.13
N GLY A 422 2.93 41.87 -4.51
CA GLY A 422 2.77 42.46 -3.16
C GLY A 422 3.32 41.66 -1.97
N ARG A 423 3.57 40.33 -2.08
CA ARG A 423 4.02 39.49 -0.93
C ARG A 423 5.33 39.95 -0.25
N ARG A 424 6.19 40.59 -1.03
CA ARG A 424 7.50 41.10 -0.58
C ARG A 424 7.73 42.53 -1.04
N GLU A 425 6.65 43.22 -1.37
CA GLU A 425 6.73 44.66 -1.60
C GLU A 425 7.04 45.31 -0.26
N GLU A 426 8.27 45.78 -0.14
CA GLU A 426 8.76 46.47 1.02
C GLU A 426 8.22 47.90 0.98
N VAL A 427 7.24 48.16 1.84
CA VAL A 427 6.60 49.48 1.96
C VAL A 427 7.40 50.42 2.87
N ALA A 428 8.26 49.84 3.72
CA ALA A 428 9.27 50.52 4.53
C ALA A 428 10.35 49.48 4.94
N PRO A 429 11.56 49.89 5.37
CA PRO A 429 12.63 48.96 5.76
C PRO A 429 12.16 47.86 6.73
N GLY A 430 12.16 46.59 6.29
CA GLY A 430 11.72 45.42 7.06
C GLY A 430 10.20 45.24 7.21
N VAL A 431 9.39 46.09 6.58
CA VAL A 431 7.92 46.09 6.60
C VAL A 431 7.38 45.71 5.23
N TYR A 432 6.67 44.59 5.17
CA TYR A 432 6.11 44.02 3.96
C TYR A 432 4.59 44.22 3.92
N ALA A 433 4.03 44.48 2.73
CA ALA A 433 2.62 44.81 2.54
C ALA A 433 1.65 43.72 3.07
N ASP A 434 2.04 42.45 3.01
CA ASP A 434 1.26 41.31 3.52
C ASP A 434 1.06 41.35 5.05
N ARG A 435 2.07 41.82 5.79
CA ARG A 435 2.01 42.01 7.25
C ARG A 435 1.06 43.12 7.65
N LEU A 436 0.86 44.14 6.81
CA LEU A 436 -0.06 45.23 7.08
C LEU A 436 -1.52 44.78 6.97
N LEU A 437 -1.90 44.10 5.88
CA LEU A 437 -3.26 43.60 5.70
C LEU A 437 -3.69 42.65 6.83
N ALA A 438 -2.79 41.73 7.22
CA ALA A 438 -3.04 40.82 8.34
C ALA A 438 -3.19 41.57 9.67
N THR A 439 -2.38 42.61 9.91
CA THR A 439 -2.45 43.43 11.12
C THR A 439 -3.76 44.23 11.17
N GLU A 440 -4.14 44.88 10.07
CA GLU A 440 -5.40 45.62 9.96
C GLU A 440 -6.61 44.70 10.17
N LEU A 441 -6.59 43.48 9.60
CA LEU A 441 -7.69 42.54 9.78
C LEU A 441 -7.84 42.12 11.25
N LYS A 442 -6.73 41.85 11.96
CA LYS A 442 -6.78 41.53 13.40
C LYS A 442 -7.39 42.67 14.21
N GLN A 443 -7.10 43.92 13.87
CA GLN A 443 -7.68 45.09 14.52
C GLN A 443 -9.20 45.20 14.29
N VAL A 444 -9.69 44.93 13.08
CA VAL A 444 -11.16 44.91 12.79
C VAL A 444 -11.92 43.99 13.75
N TYR A 445 -11.29 42.89 14.15
CA TYR A 445 -11.87 41.91 15.07
C TYR A 445 -11.50 42.11 16.52
N ASP A 446 -10.71 43.13 16.86
CA ASP A 446 -10.11 43.29 18.18
C ASP A 446 -9.40 42.01 18.66
N HIS A 447 -8.72 41.33 17.71
CA HIS A 447 -8.05 40.05 17.91
C HIS A 447 -8.97 38.89 18.38
N ALA A 448 -10.29 39.05 18.34
CA ALA A 448 -11.23 37.98 18.61
C ALA A 448 -11.25 36.97 17.44
N CYS A 449 -11.30 35.69 17.77
CA CYS A 449 -11.45 34.63 16.78
C CYS A 449 -12.85 34.69 16.12
N GLN A 450 -12.90 34.65 14.79
CA GLN A 450 -14.17 34.67 14.04
C GLN A 450 -15.06 33.44 14.25
N VAL A 451 -14.49 32.32 14.73
CA VAL A 451 -15.22 31.07 14.97
C VAL A 451 -15.79 31.02 16.40
N CYS A 452 -14.95 31.24 17.41
CA CYS A 452 -15.34 31.07 18.82
C CYS A 452 -15.46 32.36 19.63
N GLY A 453 -15.14 33.52 19.03
CA GLY A 453 -15.16 34.82 19.71
C GLY A 453 -14.07 35.03 20.76
N THR A 454 -13.25 34.02 21.09
CA THR A 454 -12.21 34.12 22.12
C THR A 454 -11.13 35.13 21.72
N VAL A 455 -10.77 36.01 22.66
CA VAL A 455 -9.59 36.90 22.59
C VAL A 455 -8.49 36.29 23.45
N LEU A 456 -7.31 36.07 22.87
CA LEU A 456 -6.16 35.53 23.59
C LEU A 456 -5.23 36.66 24.03
N GLU A 457 -5.02 36.79 25.33
CA GLU A 457 -4.15 37.79 25.93
C GLU A 457 -2.87 37.15 26.46
N VAL A 458 -1.73 37.80 26.22
CA VAL A 458 -0.42 37.42 26.75
C VAL A 458 0.13 38.56 27.62
N PRO A 459 1.14 38.30 28.48
CA PRO A 459 1.69 39.32 29.38
C PRO A 459 2.03 40.63 28.65
N GLY A 460 1.74 41.76 29.29
CA GLY A 460 1.88 43.10 28.70
C GLY A 460 0.61 43.62 28.02
N GLY A 461 -0.54 42.97 28.21
CA GLY A 461 -1.82 43.38 27.60
C GLY A 461 -1.86 43.18 26.08
N LEU A 462 -0.92 42.39 25.55
CA LEU A 462 -0.84 42.09 24.14
C LEU A 462 -1.87 41.04 23.78
N ARG A 463 -2.57 41.26 22.67
CA ARG A 463 -3.55 40.33 22.12
C ARG A 463 -2.96 39.59 20.94
N ILE A 464 -3.23 38.29 20.86
CA ILE A 464 -2.72 37.45 19.78
C ILE A 464 -3.87 36.82 19.00
N ALA A 465 -3.76 36.88 17.68
CA ALA A 465 -4.60 36.18 16.73
C ALA A 465 -3.77 35.82 15.50
N ALA A 466 -4.16 34.75 14.83
CA ALA A 466 -3.59 34.37 13.55
C ALA A 466 -4.49 34.86 12.41
N THR A 467 -3.86 35.19 11.28
CA THR A 467 -4.56 35.39 10.02
C THR A 467 -4.31 34.18 9.14
N VAL A 468 -5.36 33.59 8.60
CA VAL A 468 -5.27 32.48 7.64
C VAL A 468 -5.90 32.90 6.32
N HIS A 469 -5.25 32.55 5.20
CA HIS A 469 -5.87 32.69 3.90
C HIS A 469 -6.87 31.56 3.66
N ILE A 470 -8.06 31.89 3.15
CA ILE A 470 -9.13 30.93 2.90
C ILE A 470 -8.72 30.00 1.75
N ARG A 471 -8.32 30.60 0.63
CA ARG A 471 -7.66 29.92 -0.49
C ARG A 471 -6.15 30.12 -0.36
N GLY A 472 -5.41 29.03 -0.27
CA GLY A 472 -3.94 29.04 -0.16
C GLY A 472 -3.28 29.87 -1.26
N ARG A 473 -2.20 30.57 -0.92
CA ARG A 473 -1.53 31.50 -1.85
C ARG A 473 -0.54 30.86 -2.80
N GLU A 474 0.08 29.76 -2.36
CA GLU A 474 1.10 29.08 -3.12
C GLU A 474 0.47 28.21 -4.22
N GLN A 475 1.28 27.78 -5.19
CA GLN A 475 0.84 26.80 -6.19
C GLN A 475 0.45 25.48 -5.50
N PRO A 476 -0.64 24.81 -5.89
CA PRO A 476 -1.49 25.08 -7.05
C PRO A 476 -2.65 26.05 -6.80
N HIS A 477 -2.86 26.47 -5.55
CA HIS A 477 -4.05 27.23 -5.15
C HIS A 477 -4.06 28.66 -5.68
N LEU A 478 -2.93 29.37 -5.62
CA LEU A 478 -2.76 30.73 -6.18
C LEU A 478 -3.85 31.74 -5.74
N GLY A 479 -4.29 31.66 -4.48
CA GLY A 479 -5.24 32.59 -3.87
C GLY A 479 -4.66 34.02 -3.73
N PRO A 480 -5.51 35.06 -3.84
CA PRO A 480 -5.06 36.44 -3.72
C PRO A 480 -4.67 36.81 -2.29
N ASP A 481 -3.77 37.78 -2.15
CA ASP A 481 -3.36 38.33 -0.85
C ASP A 481 -4.21 39.54 -0.50
N SER A 482 -5.48 39.29 -0.16
CA SER A 482 -6.50 40.31 0.05
C SER A 482 -7.37 39.96 1.26
N LYS A 483 -7.96 40.97 1.91
CA LYS A 483 -8.76 40.77 3.14
C LYS A 483 -9.97 39.86 2.91
N ASP A 484 -10.56 39.88 1.73
CA ASP A 484 -11.68 39.01 1.34
C ASP A 484 -11.32 37.52 1.20
N ASN A 485 -10.02 37.22 1.14
CA ASN A 485 -9.46 35.87 1.20
C ASN A 485 -8.82 35.56 2.55
N MET A 486 -9.15 36.28 3.64
CA MET A 486 -8.50 36.10 4.94
C MET A 486 -9.51 35.90 6.08
N LEU A 487 -9.10 35.18 7.12
CA LEU A 487 -9.84 35.06 8.39
C LEU A 487 -8.91 35.34 9.57
N CYS A 488 -9.44 35.98 10.61
CA CYS A 488 -8.83 36.19 11.92
C CYS A 488 -9.28 35.08 12.89
N LEU A 489 -8.36 34.19 13.28
CA LEU A 489 -8.66 33.00 14.07
C LEU A 489 -7.70 32.83 15.26
N CYS A 490 -8.14 32.16 16.31
CA CYS A 490 -7.25 31.66 17.35
C CYS A 490 -6.41 30.48 16.82
N PRO A 491 -5.29 30.10 17.46
CA PRO A 491 -4.43 29.00 17.01
C PRO A 491 -5.17 27.68 16.77
N ASN A 492 -6.11 27.32 17.64
CA ASN A 492 -6.88 26.08 17.51
C ASN A 492 -7.76 26.08 16.23
N HIS A 493 -8.59 27.12 16.05
CA HIS A 493 -9.46 27.21 14.87
C HIS A 493 -8.70 27.51 13.59
N ARG A 494 -7.54 28.18 13.67
CA ARG A 494 -6.62 28.32 12.53
C ARG A 494 -6.23 26.94 12.01
N ASP A 495 -5.81 26.04 12.88
CA ASP A 495 -5.33 24.72 12.47
C ASP A 495 -6.49 23.81 12.05
N LEU A 496 -7.62 23.83 12.78
CA LEU A 496 -8.83 23.12 12.36
C LEU A 496 -9.30 23.55 10.96
N PHE A 497 -9.29 24.86 10.69
CA PHE A 497 -9.69 25.37 9.38
C PHE A 497 -8.66 25.03 8.30
N LYS A 498 -7.37 25.27 8.58
CA LYS A 498 -6.27 25.00 7.65
C LYS A 498 -6.23 23.52 7.23
N TYR A 499 -6.45 22.60 8.16
CA TYR A 499 -6.42 21.16 7.91
C TYR A 499 -7.81 20.57 7.63
N GLY A 500 -8.80 21.40 7.31
CA GLY A 500 -10.13 20.93 6.89
C GLY A 500 -10.94 20.21 7.97
N GLY A 501 -10.54 20.27 9.24
CA GLY A 501 -11.34 19.79 10.37
C GLY A 501 -12.63 20.60 10.55
N ILE A 502 -12.65 21.85 10.10
CA ILE A 502 -13.87 22.64 9.94
C ILE A 502 -13.97 23.23 8.54
N THR A 503 -15.18 23.29 7.99
CA THR A 503 -15.50 24.00 6.74
C THR A 503 -16.57 25.06 6.99
N ILE A 504 -16.65 26.05 6.10
CA ILE A 504 -17.61 27.16 6.23
C ILE A 504 -18.54 27.16 5.02
N GLU A 505 -19.84 27.17 5.26
CA GLU A 505 -20.91 27.23 4.25
C GLU A 505 -21.14 28.66 3.75
N ASP A 506 -21.88 28.78 2.64
CA ASP A 506 -22.15 30.07 2.00
C ASP A 506 -22.96 31.02 2.90
N ASP A 507 -23.78 30.46 3.80
CA ASP A 507 -24.56 31.17 4.83
C ASP A 507 -23.78 31.47 6.12
N CYS A 508 -22.45 31.26 6.10
CA CYS A 508 -21.52 31.35 7.23
C CYS A 508 -21.63 30.25 8.30
N SER A 509 -22.44 29.22 8.10
CA SER A 509 -22.48 28.09 9.04
C SER A 509 -21.15 27.35 9.04
N ILE A 510 -20.63 27.03 10.22
CA ILE A 510 -19.36 26.34 10.41
C ILE A 510 -19.68 24.88 10.73
N ILE A 511 -19.16 23.98 9.91
CA ILE A 511 -19.42 22.53 9.97
C ILE A 511 -18.16 21.84 10.46
N ASP A 512 -18.28 21.02 11.51
CA ASP A 512 -17.24 20.08 11.92
C ASP A 512 -17.23 18.89 10.95
N ARG A 513 -16.06 18.58 10.40
CA ARG A 513 -15.93 17.53 9.39
C ARG A 513 -15.73 16.14 9.98
N THR A 514 -15.56 16.03 11.30
CA THR A 514 -15.39 14.74 11.98
C THR A 514 -16.72 14.05 12.23
N ASP A 515 -17.79 14.79 12.53
CA ASP A 515 -19.15 14.29 12.77
C ASP A 515 -20.22 14.87 11.83
N GLY A 516 -19.90 15.96 11.12
CA GLY A 516 -20.81 16.64 10.20
C GLY A 516 -21.75 17.65 10.87
N GLU A 517 -21.57 17.95 12.16
CA GLU A 517 -22.46 18.85 12.89
C GLU A 517 -22.10 20.33 12.70
N THR A 518 -23.12 21.19 12.78
CA THR A 518 -22.93 22.64 12.75
C THR A 518 -22.51 23.14 14.14
N ILE A 519 -21.28 23.64 14.26
CA ILE A 519 -20.74 24.13 15.54
C ILE A 519 -21.03 25.62 15.80
N GLY A 520 -21.45 26.37 14.79
CA GLY A 520 -21.79 27.79 14.95
C GLY A 520 -21.86 28.56 13.63
N LYS A 521 -21.87 29.89 13.74
CA LYS A 521 -21.80 30.80 12.58
C LYS A 521 -20.58 31.69 12.67
N LEU A 522 -19.90 31.85 11.53
CA LEU A 522 -18.73 32.70 11.40
C LEU A 522 -19.10 34.17 11.61
N VAL A 523 -18.40 34.85 12.52
CA VAL A 523 -18.56 36.28 12.77
C VAL A 523 -17.89 37.08 11.66
N LEU A 524 -18.68 37.88 10.93
CA LEU A 524 -18.19 38.73 9.84
C LEU A 524 -18.30 40.22 10.21
N LYS A 525 -17.16 40.91 10.21
CA LYS A 525 -16.98 42.37 10.32
C LYS A 525 -16.27 42.95 9.09
N HIS A 526 -15.93 42.12 8.12
CA HIS A 526 -15.35 42.49 6.83
C HIS A 526 -15.97 41.66 5.71
N ASN A 527 -15.80 42.10 4.47
CA ASN A 527 -16.26 41.36 3.30
C ASN A 527 -15.36 40.15 3.06
N VAL A 528 -15.94 38.95 3.04
CA VAL A 528 -15.27 37.68 2.70
C VAL A 528 -15.90 37.17 1.40
N ASP A 529 -15.07 36.87 0.40
CA ASP A 529 -15.56 36.31 -0.86
C ASP A 529 -15.97 34.84 -0.67
N ARG A 530 -17.25 34.56 -0.95
CA ARG A 530 -17.83 33.21 -0.87
C ARG A 530 -17.20 32.25 -1.87
N ALA A 531 -16.61 32.74 -2.97
CA ALA A 531 -15.87 31.89 -3.89
C ALA A 531 -14.65 31.24 -3.23
N HIS A 532 -13.98 31.94 -2.31
CA HIS A 532 -12.86 31.36 -1.56
C HIS A 532 -13.33 30.32 -0.55
N LEU A 533 -14.44 30.57 0.16
CA LEU A 533 -15.04 29.59 1.08
C LEU A 533 -15.47 28.31 0.34
N ARG A 534 -16.12 28.46 -0.82
CA ARG A 534 -16.48 27.33 -1.70
C ARG A 534 -15.25 26.55 -2.16
N TYR A 535 -14.19 27.26 -2.57
CA TYR A 535 -12.94 26.64 -2.97
C TYR A 535 -12.35 25.82 -1.82
N HIS A 536 -12.20 26.39 -0.63
CA HIS A 536 -11.70 25.69 0.56
C HIS A 536 -12.53 24.44 0.88
N ARG A 537 -13.87 24.58 0.92
CA ARG A 537 -14.80 23.47 1.19
C ARG A 537 -14.65 22.33 0.18
N GLN A 538 -14.55 22.64 -1.11
CA GLN A 538 -14.34 21.64 -2.16
C GLN A 538 -13.01 20.89 -2.02
N HIS A 539 -11.95 21.57 -1.56
CA HIS A 539 -10.60 21.02 -1.42
C HIS A 539 -10.40 20.18 -0.15
N HIS A 540 -11.35 20.19 0.77
CA HIS A 540 -11.31 19.38 2.00
C HIS A 540 -12.48 18.39 2.10
N THR A 541 -13.24 18.18 1.02
CA THR A 541 -14.32 17.19 0.94
C THR A 541 -13.88 15.98 0.10
N LEU A 542 -14.04 14.77 0.64
CA LEU A 542 -13.88 13.50 -0.07
C LEU A 542 -15.28 12.97 -0.46
N GLY A 543 -15.49 12.62 -1.74
CA GLY A 543 -16.75 12.04 -2.25
C GLY A 543 -17.33 12.77 -3.47
N PRO A 544 -18.33 12.19 -4.16
CA PRO A 544 -18.92 12.77 -5.37
C PRO A 544 -19.46 14.15 -5.03
N GLY A 545 -18.94 15.16 -5.73
CA GLY A 545 -19.20 16.58 -5.48
C GLY A 545 -20.65 16.81 -5.09
N GLY A 546 -20.83 17.54 -4.00
CA GLY A 546 -22.14 17.97 -3.52
C GLY A 546 -23.01 18.38 -4.70
N SER A 547 -24.18 17.78 -4.77
CA SER A 547 -25.25 18.15 -5.68
C SER A 547 -25.23 19.65 -5.89
N ALA A 548 -24.86 20.09 -7.09
CA ALA A 548 -25.18 21.42 -7.55
C ALA A 548 -26.71 21.49 -7.55
N GLY A 549 -27.26 22.02 -6.45
CA GLY A 549 -28.67 22.33 -6.34
C GLY A 549 -29.01 23.33 -7.43
N SER A 550 -29.89 22.89 -8.33
CA SER A 550 -30.69 23.70 -9.25
C SER A 550 -31.37 24.87 -8.56
#